data_AF-A0A9E1WCG3-F1
#
_entry.id   AF-A0A9E1WCG3-F1
#
_cell.length_a   1.000
_cell.length_b   1.000
_cell.length_c   1.000
_cell.angle_alpha   90.00
_cell.angle_beta   90.00
_cell.angle_gamma   90.00
#
_symmetry.space_group_name_H-M   'P 1'
#
loop_
_entity.id
_entity.type
_entity.pdbx_description
1 polymer ?
#
loop_
_entity_poly.entity_id
_entity_poly.type
_entity_poly.pdbx_seq_one_letter_code
_entity_poly.pdbx_strand_id
1 'polypeptide(L)'
;REQSLEHFDAWLDGMARFDNEAALLDRASQNSSTAEHDIRRDRPDYADQLKALPRSKVLAIVFERDMTVNPEPNKLLAQEVGFDVVEIPGDCGHFGPNPECYQEQVVERVADFLSAPPEKVLQRRTVQIDGDARPFFVYLPDAYGSRPLPVVLALHGYGSTATGFASAHALNQHANANDYIIAYPQGARFYTEPAWQKDETLVSSWNDLASNYPVSAVSHCLPDRLAYPCYASCGECKACDWTSCEDDVGFLLGIVDNLQQTLMTDLNRFYLLGNSNGGSMAQRLGCDYSDQFAAVAIMIYQMPPGHACGPHEALPMIHYYGDLDTGVPSDGEPSPYGWVYTSAAENTRIWAAEMGCATPTVPWYTPLTKAHNLRCEAHTQCEKEHAEVVSCGDPAAGHEWQAQRIPAIPADCVAPAQRQDFPKQILCPQISSPQKRWGMEIVWQFFSRYSLLVPNDTDNPT
;
A
#
# COMPACT_ATOMS: atom_id res chain seq x y z
N ARG A 1 -25.34 -45.81 -8.17
CA ARG A 1 -25.19 -45.12 -9.47
C ARG A 1 -26.40 -45.34 -10.41
N GLU A 2 -27.54 -45.83 -9.92
CA GLU A 2 -28.79 -46.00 -10.71
C GLU A 2 -30.05 -45.46 -9.98
N GLN A 3 -29.91 -44.70 -8.88
CA GLN A 3 -31.06 -44.16 -8.12
C GLN A 3 -31.27 -42.64 -8.23
N SER A 4 -30.59 -41.94 -9.15
CA SER A 4 -30.60 -40.47 -9.17
C SER A 4 -31.12 -39.80 -10.45
N LEU A 5 -31.66 -40.55 -11.42
CA LEU A 5 -32.21 -39.96 -12.66
C LEU A 5 -33.73 -39.80 -12.62
N GLU A 6 -34.48 -40.71 -11.99
CA GLU A 6 -35.96 -40.61 -11.91
C GLU A 6 -36.47 -39.42 -11.09
N HIS A 7 -35.63 -38.83 -10.24
CA HIS A 7 -35.98 -37.64 -9.46
C HIS A 7 -35.39 -36.35 -10.01
N PHE A 8 -34.55 -36.41 -11.05
CA PHE A 8 -33.91 -35.23 -11.61
C PHE A 8 -34.92 -34.33 -12.33
N ASP A 9 -35.83 -34.93 -13.11
CA ASP A 9 -36.91 -34.21 -13.79
C ASP A 9 -37.94 -33.66 -12.79
N ALA A 10 -38.27 -34.41 -11.74
CA ALA A 10 -39.15 -33.94 -10.67
C ALA A 10 -38.53 -32.82 -9.80
N TRP A 11 -37.20 -32.84 -9.66
CA TRP A 11 -36.44 -31.79 -9.01
C TRP A 11 -36.37 -30.52 -9.88
N LEU A 12 -36.15 -30.66 -11.19
CA LEU A 12 -36.24 -29.58 -12.18
C LEU A 12 -37.65 -28.94 -12.22
N ASP A 13 -38.71 -29.76 -12.25
CA ASP A 13 -40.10 -29.30 -12.17
C ASP A 13 -40.42 -28.61 -10.83
N GLY A 14 -39.73 -29.01 -9.76
CA GLY A 14 -39.80 -28.36 -8.44
C GLY A 14 -39.19 -26.96 -8.41
N MET A 15 -38.15 -26.71 -9.23
CA MET A 15 -37.52 -25.40 -9.38
C MET A 15 -38.28 -24.45 -10.32
N ALA A 16 -39.20 -24.96 -11.14
CA ALA A 16 -40.10 -24.17 -11.97
C ALA A 16 -41.16 -23.35 -11.18
N ARG A 17 -41.04 -23.26 -9.85
CA ARG A 17 -41.97 -22.49 -8.98
C ARG A 17 -41.66 -20.99 -8.89
N PHE A 18 -40.56 -20.53 -9.47
CA PHE A 18 -40.15 -19.12 -9.41
C PHE A 18 -40.48 -18.42 -10.72
N ASP A 19 -41.72 -17.96 -10.84
CA ASP A 19 -42.25 -17.32 -12.06
C ASP A 19 -41.82 -15.85 -12.26
N ASN A 20 -40.98 -15.27 -11.40
CA ASN A 20 -40.39 -13.95 -11.64
C ASN A 20 -39.03 -13.72 -10.94
N GLU A 21 -38.24 -12.82 -11.53
CA GLU A 21 -36.91 -12.37 -11.09
C GLU A 21 -36.88 -11.87 -9.63
N ALA A 22 -37.98 -11.30 -9.13
CA ALA A 22 -38.07 -10.79 -7.77
C ALA A 22 -38.15 -11.90 -6.71
N ALA A 23 -38.65 -13.08 -7.05
CA ALA A 23 -38.68 -14.24 -6.15
C ALA A 23 -37.34 -14.98 -6.08
N LEU A 24 -36.47 -14.82 -7.10
CA LEU A 24 -35.11 -15.38 -7.17
C LEU A 24 -34.07 -14.49 -6.49
N LEU A 25 -34.34 -13.18 -6.41
CA LEU A 25 -33.55 -12.19 -5.67
C LEU A 25 -33.90 -12.13 -4.17
N ASP A 26 -34.58 -13.14 -3.62
CA ASP A 26 -34.91 -13.18 -2.19
C ASP A 26 -33.62 -13.28 -1.35
N ARG A 27 -33.20 -12.13 -0.82
CA ARG A 27 -32.03 -11.96 0.04
C ARG A 27 -32.08 -12.86 1.27
N ALA A 28 -33.27 -13.19 1.78
CA ALA A 28 -33.40 -14.08 2.93
C ALA A 28 -33.05 -15.53 2.55
N SER A 29 -33.56 -16.03 1.42
CA SER A 29 -33.18 -17.33 0.84
C SER A 29 -31.70 -17.42 0.51
N GLN A 30 -31.11 -16.38 -0.11
CA GLN A 30 -29.68 -16.33 -0.42
C GLN A 30 -28.80 -16.33 0.85
N ASN A 31 -29.19 -15.59 1.89
CA ASN A 31 -28.51 -15.60 3.18
C ASN A 31 -28.62 -16.95 3.89
N SER A 32 -29.79 -17.59 3.84
CA SER A 32 -30.02 -18.93 4.40
C SER A 32 -29.18 -19.98 3.68
N SER A 33 -29.15 -19.95 2.35
CA SER A 33 -28.34 -20.86 1.53
C SER A 33 -26.85 -20.67 1.81
N THR A 34 -26.39 -19.42 1.97
CA THR A 34 -25.01 -19.11 2.35
C THR A 34 -24.67 -19.69 3.72
N ALA A 35 -25.57 -19.63 4.70
CA ALA A 35 -25.37 -20.20 6.04
C ALA A 35 -25.46 -21.74 6.08
N GLU A 36 -26.19 -22.35 5.15
CA GLU A 36 -26.35 -23.81 5.05
C GLU A 36 -25.25 -24.50 4.24
N HIS A 37 -24.77 -23.86 3.17
CA HIS A 37 -23.76 -24.40 2.26
C HIS A 37 -22.34 -23.88 2.54
N ASP A 38 -22.13 -23.18 3.66
CA ASP A 38 -20.81 -22.77 4.08
C ASP A 38 -19.97 -24.00 4.49
N ILE A 39 -19.05 -24.40 3.61
CA ILE A 39 -18.14 -25.52 3.84
C ILE A 39 -17.23 -25.35 5.06
N ARG A 40 -17.17 -24.12 5.62
CA ARG A 40 -16.41 -23.77 6.83
C ARG A 40 -17.12 -24.18 8.11
N ARG A 41 -18.46 -24.22 8.10
CA ARG A 41 -19.30 -24.32 9.31
C ARG A 41 -18.98 -25.54 10.18
N ASP A 42 -18.63 -26.66 9.55
CA ASP A 42 -18.41 -27.94 10.24
C ASP A 42 -16.93 -28.38 10.19
N ARG A 43 -16.00 -27.45 9.97
CA ARG A 43 -14.56 -27.72 9.84
C ARG A 43 -13.72 -26.77 10.71
N PRO A 44 -13.53 -27.08 12.01
CA PRO A 44 -12.76 -26.22 12.92
C PRO A 44 -11.30 -26.03 12.48
N ASP A 45 -10.72 -27.02 11.78
CA ASP A 45 -9.35 -26.97 11.26
C ASP A 45 -9.27 -26.37 9.84
N TYR A 46 -10.34 -25.79 9.31
CA TYR A 46 -10.42 -25.31 7.93
C TYR A 46 -9.32 -24.31 7.59
N ALA A 47 -9.06 -23.36 8.49
CA ALA A 47 -8.02 -22.35 8.33
C ALA A 47 -6.62 -22.99 8.27
N ASP A 48 -6.36 -24.02 9.07
CA ASP A 48 -5.06 -24.70 9.10
C ASP A 48 -4.89 -25.63 7.89
N GLN A 49 -5.97 -26.25 7.41
CA GLN A 49 -5.96 -27.01 6.16
C GLN A 49 -5.72 -26.11 4.94
N LEU A 50 -6.29 -24.91 4.92
CA LEU A 50 -6.04 -23.91 3.87
C LEU A 50 -4.57 -23.48 3.85
N LYS A 51 -3.98 -23.22 5.02
CA LYS A 51 -2.54 -22.91 5.14
C LYS A 51 -1.64 -24.06 4.68
N ALA A 52 -2.11 -25.30 4.76
CA ALA A 52 -1.38 -26.49 4.36
C ALA A 52 -1.51 -26.82 2.86
N LEU A 53 -2.40 -26.15 2.11
CA LEU A 53 -2.54 -26.39 0.68
C LEU A 53 -1.26 -25.97 -0.07
N PRO A 54 -0.66 -26.86 -0.88
CA PRO A 54 0.41 -26.45 -1.78
C PRO A 54 -0.14 -25.41 -2.77
N ARG A 55 0.68 -24.40 -3.10
CA ARG A 55 0.34 -23.27 -3.99
C ARG A 55 -0.15 -23.79 -5.36
N SER A 56 -1.44 -24.06 -5.43
CA SER A 56 -2.13 -24.37 -6.67
C SER A 56 -2.56 -23.04 -7.28
N LYS A 57 -2.38 -22.89 -8.59
CA LYS A 57 -3.11 -21.88 -9.32
C LYS A 57 -4.58 -22.29 -9.26
N VAL A 58 -5.38 -21.58 -8.47
CA VAL A 58 -6.83 -21.79 -8.40
C VAL A 58 -7.52 -20.70 -9.22
N LEU A 59 -8.42 -21.09 -10.09
CA LEU A 59 -9.30 -20.18 -10.83
C LEU A 59 -10.72 -20.49 -10.37
N ALA A 60 -11.39 -19.50 -9.78
CA ALA A 60 -12.83 -19.59 -9.60
C ALA A 60 -13.51 -18.76 -10.70
N ILE A 61 -14.53 -19.35 -11.32
CA ILE A 61 -15.35 -18.67 -12.33
C ILE A 61 -16.73 -18.51 -11.73
N VAL A 62 -17.18 -17.27 -11.67
CA VAL A 62 -18.51 -16.94 -11.16
C VAL A 62 -19.22 -16.06 -12.18
N PHE A 63 -20.52 -16.23 -12.34
CA PHE A 63 -21.33 -15.40 -13.23
C PHE A 63 -22.03 -14.31 -12.42
N GLU A 64 -21.97 -13.06 -12.90
CA GLU A 64 -22.51 -11.89 -12.17
C GLU A 64 -24.01 -12.02 -11.85
N ARG A 65 -24.75 -12.77 -12.66
CA ARG A 65 -26.20 -12.99 -12.49
C ARG A 65 -26.56 -14.45 -12.23
N ASP A 66 -25.64 -15.23 -11.64
CA ASP A 66 -25.96 -16.59 -11.19
C ASP A 66 -27.07 -16.53 -10.11
N MET A 67 -28.28 -16.93 -10.50
CA MET A 67 -29.45 -16.89 -9.61
C MET A 67 -29.58 -18.13 -8.70
N THR A 68 -28.63 -19.06 -8.73
CA THR A 68 -28.71 -20.33 -7.97
C THR A 68 -27.60 -20.45 -6.92
N VAL A 69 -26.38 -19.96 -7.19
CA VAL A 69 -25.28 -19.93 -6.23
C VAL A 69 -24.71 -18.53 -6.09
N ASN A 70 -24.71 -18.06 -4.84
CA ASN A 70 -24.11 -16.79 -4.46
C ASN A 70 -22.59 -16.83 -4.75
N PRO A 71 -22.03 -15.89 -5.53
CA PRO A 71 -20.60 -15.86 -5.81
C PRO A 71 -19.75 -15.39 -4.61
N GLU A 72 -20.35 -14.72 -3.62
CA GLU A 72 -19.64 -14.07 -2.51
C GLU A 72 -18.75 -15.02 -1.67
N PRO A 73 -19.16 -16.26 -1.32
CA PRO A 73 -18.29 -17.18 -0.59
C PRO A 73 -17.01 -17.54 -1.35
N ASN A 74 -17.07 -17.63 -2.69
CA ASN A 74 -15.87 -17.87 -3.51
C ASN A 74 -14.95 -16.64 -3.52
N LYS A 75 -15.52 -15.43 -3.51
CA LYS A 75 -14.75 -14.17 -3.41
C LYS A 75 -14.06 -14.05 -2.05
N LEU A 76 -14.76 -14.37 -0.96
CA LEU A 76 -14.21 -14.38 0.40
C LEU A 76 -13.10 -15.43 0.53
N LEU A 77 -13.32 -16.64 0.01
CA LEU A 77 -12.29 -17.68 0.01
C LEU A 77 -11.06 -17.24 -0.78
N ALA A 78 -11.24 -16.66 -1.97
CA ALA A 78 -10.16 -16.15 -2.80
C ALA A 78 -9.33 -15.06 -2.09
N GLN A 79 -9.98 -14.17 -1.32
CA GLN A 79 -9.30 -13.18 -0.49
C GLN A 79 -8.48 -13.83 0.63
N GLU A 80 -8.98 -14.92 1.24
CA GLU A 80 -8.29 -15.63 2.31
C GLU A 80 -7.07 -16.42 1.83
N VAL A 81 -7.12 -16.99 0.62
CA VAL A 81 -6.10 -17.94 0.14
C VAL A 81 -5.26 -17.42 -1.03
N GLY A 82 -5.62 -16.27 -1.61
CA GLY A 82 -4.85 -15.56 -2.63
C GLY A 82 -4.92 -16.20 -4.03
N PHE A 83 -6.12 -16.48 -4.54
CA PHE A 83 -6.33 -16.92 -5.92
C PHE A 83 -7.26 -16.01 -6.72
N ASP A 84 -7.26 -16.12 -8.05
CA ASP A 84 -8.04 -15.24 -8.94
C ASP A 84 -9.49 -15.71 -9.07
N VAL A 85 -10.43 -14.77 -8.94
CA VAL A 85 -11.85 -14.97 -9.29
C VAL A 85 -12.13 -14.18 -10.55
N VAL A 86 -12.52 -14.87 -11.62
CA VAL A 86 -12.98 -14.22 -12.85
C VAL A 86 -14.49 -14.13 -12.80
N GLU A 87 -14.99 -12.90 -12.79
CA GLU A 87 -16.42 -12.60 -12.94
C GLU A 87 -16.74 -12.48 -14.42
N ILE A 88 -17.70 -13.30 -14.88
CA ILE A 88 -18.20 -13.25 -16.24
C ILE A 88 -19.53 -12.47 -16.23
N PRO A 89 -19.63 -11.34 -16.96
CA PRO A 89 -20.84 -10.54 -17.01
C PRO A 89 -22.04 -11.30 -17.59
N GLY A 90 -23.20 -11.17 -16.95
CA GLY A 90 -24.46 -11.82 -17.37
C GLY A 90 -24.79 -13.12 -16.63
N ASP A 91 -25.81 -13.83 -17.13
CA ASP A 91 -26.21 -15.16 -16.64
C ASP A 91 -26.07 -16.16 -17.80
N CYS A 92 -25.04 -17.01 -17.80
CA CYS A 92 -25.04 -18.21 -18.65
C CYS A 92 -25.83 -19.36 -17.97
N GLY A 93 -26.49 -19.11 -16.83
CA GLY A 93 -27.25 -20.05 -16.01
C GLY A 93 -26.34 -20.93 -15.14
N HIS A 94 -26.67 -21.11 -13.85
CA HIS A 94 -25.99 -22.06 -12.96
C HIS A 94 -25.94 -23.50 -13.51
N PHE A 95 -26.92 -23.82 -14.36
CA PHE A 95 -27.03 -25.06 -15.14
C PHE A 95 -27.40 -24.81 -16.61
N GLY A 96 -27.12 -23.62 -17.16
CA GLY A 96 -27.86 -23.08 -18.30
C GLY A 96 -27.87 -23.94 -19.58
N PRO A 97 -28.96 -23.87 -20.37
CA PRO A 97 -29.24 -24.76 -21.51
C PRO A 97 -28.39 -24.47 -22.77
N ASN A 98 -27.39 -23.59 -22.68
CA ASN A 98 -26.68 -23.03 -23.82
C ASN A 98 -25.15 -23.18 -23.68
N PRO A 99 -24.60 -24.37 -24.01
CA PRO A 99 -23.16 -24.70 -23.85
C PRO A 99 -22.24 -23.76 -24.63
N GLU A 100 -22.76 -23.11 -25.66
CA GLU A 100 -22.01 -22.21 -26.55
C GLU A 100 -21.61 -20.89 -25.84
N CYS A 101 -22.46 -20.36 -24.93
CA CYS A 101 -22.15 -19.21 -24.04
C CYS A 101 -20.97 -19.52 -23.13
N TYR A 102 -20.96 -20.74 -22.58
CA TYR A 102 -19.92 -21.25 -21.70
C TYR A 102 -18.59 -21.37 -22.45
N GLN A 103 -18.58 -22.00 -23.62
CA GLN A 103 -17.32 -22.35 -24.27
C GLN A 103 -16.51 -21.15 -24.71
N GLU A 104 -17.10 -20.13 -25.36
CA GLU A 104 -16.30 -19.02 -25.88
C GLU A 104 -15.68 -18.17 -24.76
N GLN A 105 -16.46 -17.82 -23.74
CA GLN A 105 -15.99 -16.93 -22.67
C GLN A 105 -15.16 -17.64 -21.61
N VAL A 106 -15.50 -18.89 -21.26
CA VAL A 106 -14.74 -19.65 -20.24
C VAL A 106 -13.46 -20.20 -20.83
N VAL A 107 -13.45 -20.71 -22.07
CA VAL A 107 -12.24 -21.33 -22.65
C VAL A 107 -11.14 -20.29 -22.83
N GLU A 108 -11.45 -19.08 -23.30
CA GLU A 108 -10.47 -18.01 -23.42
C GLU A 108 -9.87 -17.65 -22.05
N ARG A 109 -10.72 -17.47 -21.02
CA ARG A 109 -10.27 -17.11 -19.67
C ARG A 109 -9.48 -18.22 -18.97
N VAL A 110 -9.88 -19.47 -19.17
CA VAL A 110 -9.15 -20.64 -18.65
C VAL A 110 -7.82 -20.80 -19.40
N ALA A 111 -7.80 -20.60 -20.73
CA ALA A 111 -6.58 -20.65 -21.51
C ALA A 111 -5.61 -19.54 -21.11
N ASP A 112 -6.09 -18.31 -20.89
CA ASP A 112 -5.30 -17.20 -20.34
C ASP A 112 -4.72 -17.55 -18.97
N PHE A 113 -5.55 -18.07 -18.05
CA PHE A 113 -5.12 -18.47 -16.72
C PHE A 113 -4.04 -19.57 -16.72
N LEU A 114 -4.21 -20.58 -17.58
CA LEU A 114 -3.30 -21.71 -17.72
C LEU A 114 -2.00 -21.34 -18.44
N SER A 115 -2.07 -20.43 -19.43
CA SER A 115 -0.94 -20.01 -20.26
C SER A 115 -0.14 -18.86 -19.67
N ALA A 116 -0.74 -18.05 -18.80
CA ALA A 116 -0.02 -17.03 -18.06
C ALA A 116 1.08 -17.70 -17.24
N PRO A 117 2.36 -17.27 -17.27
CA PRO A 117 3.22 -17.48 -16.11
C PRO A 117 2.43 -16.98 -14.88
N PRO A 118 2.50 -17.59 -13.67
CA PRO A 118 1.81 -17.04 -12.52
C PRO A 118 2.21 -15.58 -12.44
N GLU A 119 1.30 -14.69 -12.84
CA GLU A 119 1.55 -13.28 -12.72
C GLU A 119 1.73 -13.11 -11.22
N LYS A 120 2.84 -12.51 -10.81
CA LYS A 120 3.03 -12.24 -9.38
C LYS A 120 2.07 -11.11 -9.05
N VAL A 121 0.81 -11.50 -8.85
CA VAL A 121 -0.29 -10.56 -8.70
C VAL A 121 -0.07 -9.85 -7.37
N LEU A 122 -0.14 -8.53 -7.41
CA LEU A 122 -0.29 -7.72 -6.22
C LEU A 122 -1.54 -8.19 -5.47
N GLN A 123 -1.37 -8.80 -4.31
CA GLN A 123 -2.47 -9.34 -3.52
C GLN A 123 -3.22 -8.20 -2.86
N ARG A 124 -4.47 -7.97 -3.24
CA ARG A 124 -5.35 -7.04 -2.53
C ARG A 124 -5.75 -7.65 -1.18
N ARG A 125 -5.62 -6.86 -0.13
CA ARG A 125 -6.05 -7.18 1.25
C ARG A 125 -6.74 -5.98 1.86
N THR A 126 -7.39 -6.17 3.00
CA THR A 126 -8.03 -5.09 3.76
C THR A 126 -7.73 -5.21 5.25
N VAL A 127 -7.76 -4.08 5.95
CA VAL A 127 -7.79 -3.99 7.41
C VAL A 127 -9.04 -3.19 7.80
N GLN A 128 -9.70 -3.58 8.89
CA GLN A 128 -10.87 -2.86 9.41
C GLN A 128 -10.39 -1.73 10.33
N ILE A 129 -10.75 -0.48 10.00
CA ILE A 129 -10.41 0.72 10.78
C ILE A 129 -11.67 1.56 10.88
N ASP A 130 -12.10 1.90 12.09
CA ASP A 130 -13.33 2.68 12.36
C ASP A 130 -14.60 2.15 11.67
N GLY A 131 -14.65 0.84 11.39
CA GLY A 131 -15.76 0.18 10.70
C GLY A 131 -15.64 0.15 9.17
N ASP A 132 -14.59 0.74 8.60
CA ASP A 132 -14.30 0.74 7.17
C ASP A 132 -13.21 -0.27 6.80
N ALA A 133 -13.45 -1.02 5.72
CA ALA A 133 -12.49 -1.94 5.15
C ALA A 133 -11.48 -1.19 4.26
N ARG A 134 -10.33 -0.81 4.82
CA ARG A 134 -9.32 -0.04 4.11
C ARG A 134 -8.35 -0.95 3.33
N PRO A 135 -8.17 -0.73 2.00
CA PRO A 135 -7.42 -1.66 1.16
C PRO A 135 -5.92 -1.38 1.15
N PHE A 136 -5.14 -2.45 1.07
CA PHE A 136 -3.70 -2.42 0.81
C PHE A 136 -3.30 -3.58 -0.12
N PHE A 137 -2.12 -3.48 -0.71
CA PHE A 137 -1.65 -4.43 -1.72
C PHE A 137 -0.30 -5.00 -1.34
N VAL A 138 -0.13 -6.31 -1.46
CA VAL A 138 1.12 -6.98 -1.07
C VAL A 138 1.75 -7.64 -2.28
N TYR A 139 3.04 -7.39 -2.50
CA TYR A 139 3.85 -8.14 -3.44
C TYR A 139 4.77 -9.10 -2.70
N LEU A 140 4.74 -10.37 -3.11
CA LEU A 140 5.56 -11.44 -2.56
C LEU A 140 6.66 -11.81 -3.58
N PRO A 141 7.95 -11.75 -3.21
CA PRO A 141 9.06 -12.10 -4.11
C PRO A 141 9.17 -13.61 -4.30
N ASP A 142 9.95 -14.05 -5.29
CA ASP A 142 10.19 -15.48 -5.59
C ASP A 142 10.67 -16.28 -4.37
N ALA A 143 11.53 -15.67 -3.55
CA ALA A 143 12.05 -16.31 -2.35
C ALA A 143 11.01 -16.54 -1.25
N TYR A 144 9.82 -15.92 -1.33
CA TYR A 144 8.78 -16.05 -0.32
C TYR A 144 8.28 -17.50 -0.22
N GLY A 145 8.34 -18.06 0.99
CA GLY A 145 8.04 -19.48 1.26
C GLY A 145 9.27 -20.30 1.65
N SER A 146 10.48 -19.81 1.36
CA SER A 146 11.73 -20.50 1.72
C SER A 146 12.29 -20.12 3.10
N ARG A 147 12.06 -18.88 3.54
CA ARG A 147 12.50 -18.31 4.82
C ARG A 147 11.70 -17.06 5.16
N PRO A 148 11.64 -16.63 6.43
CA PRO A 148 11.18 -15.29 6.80
C PRO A 148 11.88 -14.19 5.99
N LEU A 149 11.10 -13.26 5.45
CA LEU A 149 11.60 -12.15 4.64
C LEU A 149 11.34 -10.80 5.31
N PRO A 150 12.24 -9.81 5.17
CA PRO A 150 11.96 -8.43 5.54
C PRO A 150 10.71 -7.89 4.86
N VAL A 151 10.10 -6.88 5.48
CA VAL A 151 8.92 -6.20 4.97
C VAL A 151 9.23 -4.72 4.76
N VAL A 152 8.86 -4.17 3.61
CA VAL A 152 8.84 -2.72 3.36
C VAL A 152 7.39 -2.27 3.27
N LEU A 153 6.98 -1.34 4.12
CA LEU A 153 5.71 -0.63 4.02
C LEU A 153 5.93 0.64 3.19
N ALA A 154 5.33 0.72 2.01
CA ALA A 154 5.63 1.75 1.01
C ALA A 154 4.43 2.69 0.75
N LEU A 155 4.56 3.95 1.16
CA LEU A 155 3.50 4.96 1.15
C LEU A 155 3.65 5.90 -0.05
N HIS A 156 2.59 5.97 -0.87
CA HIS A 156 2.54 6.83 -2.05
C HIS A 156 2.37 8.32 -1.69
N GLY A 157 2.65 9.20 -2.66
CA GLY A 157 2.47 10.66 -2.51
C GLY A 157 1.04 11.15 -2.77
N TYR A 158 0.84 12.45 -2.65
CA TYR A 158 -0.47 13.09 -2.88
C TYR A 158 -0.97 12.84 -4.31
N GLY A 159 -2.25 12.51 -4.46
CA GLY A 159 -2.92 12.24 -5.75
C GLY A 159 -2.53 10.89 -6.39
N SER A 160 -1.61 10.13 -5.81
CA SER A 160 -1.17 8.83 -6.33
C SER A 160 -2.08 7.69 -5.83
N THR A 161 -1.94 6.51 -6.44
CA THR A 161 -2.51 5.26 -5.94
C THR A 161 -1.41 4.32 -5.45
N ALA A 162 -1.75 3.38 -4.58
CA ALA A 162 -0.85 2.36 -4.05
C ALA A 162 -0.16 1.56 -5.16
N THR A 163 -0.91 1.06 -6.14
CA THR A 163 -0.37 0.23 -7.22
C THR A 163 0.23 1.06 -8.36
N GLY A 164 -0.24 2.30 -8.54
CA GLY A 164 0.38 3.29 -9.42
C GLY A 164 1.77 3.67 -8.93
N PHE A 165 1.95 3.91 -7.63
CA PHE A 165 3.24 4.14 -7.01
C PHE A 165 4.20 2.96 -7.19
N ALA A 166 3.71 1.74 -6.94
CA ALA A 166 4.49 0.51 -7.17
C ALA A 166 5.00 0.41 -8.62
N SER A 167 4.12 0.69 -9.59
CA SER A 167 4.42 0.60 -11.03
C SER A 167 5.36 1.73 -11.48
N ALA A 168 5.05 2.96 -11.10
CA ALA A 168 5.79 4.17 -11.44
C ALA A 168 7.24 4.18 -10.93
N HIS A 169 7.57 3.31 -9.97
CA HIS A 169 8.89 3.19 -9.36
C HIS A 169 9.48 1.78 -9.49
N ALA A 170 8.86 0.86 -10.25
CA ALA A 170 9.30 -0.52 -10.41
C ALA A 170 9.69 -1.23 -9.09
N LEU A 171 8.92 -0.98 -8.03
CA LEU A 171 9.26 -1.44 -6.68
C LEU A 171 9.05 -2.94 -6.51
N ASN A 172 8.11 -3.54 -7.24
CA ASN A 172 7.91 -5.00 -7.26
C ASN A 172 9.12 -5.73 -7.84
N GLN A 173 9.70 -5.22 -8.94
CA GLN A 173 10.90 -5.80 -9.54
C GLN A 173 12.08 -5.71 -8.58
N HIS A 174 12.22 -4.57 -7.88
CA HIS A 174 13.26 -4.40 -6.87
C HIS A 174 13.08 -5.34 -5.67
N ALA A 175 11.85 -5.48 -5.17
CA ALA A 175 11.50 -6.40 -4.10
C ALA A 175 11.81 -7.86 -4.46
N ASN A 176 11.52 -8.25 -5.69
CA ASN A 176 11.86 -9.58 -6.19
C ASN A 176 13.37 -9.82 -6.29
N ALA A 177 14.14 -8.81 -6.69
CA ALA A 177 15.59 -8.92 -6.85
C ALA A 177 16.34 -8.97 -5.50
N ASN A 178 15.70 -8.51 -4.42
CA ASN A 178 16.32 -8.31 -3.10
C ASN A 178 15.65 -9.11 -1.97
N ASP A 179 14.75 -10.04 -2.31
CA ASP A 179 14.08 -10.94 -1.37
C ASP A 179 13.43 -10.23 -0.17
N TYR A 180 12.58 -9.23 -0.44
CA TYR A 180 11.73 -8.63 0.60
C TYR A 180 10.26 -8.56 0.15
N ILE A 181 9.36 -8.66 1.13
CA ILE A 181 7.93 -8.42 0.94
C ILE A 181 7.71 -6.92 0.90
N ILE A 182 6.87 -6.42 0.01
CA ILE A 182 6.50 -5.01 0.00
C ILE A 182 4.98 -4.86 0.02
N ALA A 183 4.51 -4.02 0.93
CA ALA A 183 3.10 -3.68 1.10
C ALA A 183 2.88 -2.22 0.69
N TYR A 184 1.81 -1.98 -0.05
CA TYR A 184 1.38 -0.68 -0.57
C TYR A 184 -0.02 -0.36 -0.01
N PRO A 185 -0.08 0.34 1.13
CA PRO A 185 -1.33 0.86 1.67
C PRO A 185 -1.91 1.92 0.72
N GLN A 186 -3.24 2.03 0.68
CA GLN A 186 -3.90 3.08 -0.09
C GLN A 186 -4.45 4.17 0.82
N GLY A 187 -3.95 5.40 0.66
CA GLY A 187 -4.39 6.57 1.41
C GLY A 187 -5.86 6.92 1.14
N ALA A 188 -6.42 7.75 2.01
CA ALA A 188 -7.76 8.30 1.88
C ALA A 188 -7.94 8.95 0.51
N ARG A 189 -9.14 8.86 -0.07
CA ARG A 189 -9.34 9.22 -1.48
C ARG A 189 -10.74 9.72 -1.80
N PHE A 190 -10.81 10.66 -2.72
CA PHE A 190 -12.06 11.09 -3.35
C PHE A 190 -11.77 11.76 -4.71
N TYR A 191 -12.82 12.04 -5.47
CA TYR A 191 -12.71 12.76 -6.73
C TYR A 191 -13.30 14.17 -6.59
N THR A 192 -12.62 15.16 -7.15
CA THR A 192 -13.05 16.57 -7.10
C THR A 192 -12.34 17.40 -8.17
N GLU A 193 -12.78 18.63 -8.38
CA GLU A 193 -12.14 19.62 -9.24
C GLU A 193 -11.31 20.59 -8.36
N PRO A 194 -9.99 20.39 -8.21
CA PRO A 194 -9.18 21.24 -7.35
C PRO A 194 -8.92 22.60 -7.99
N ALA A 195 -8.51 23.60 -7.21
CA ALA A 195 -8.35 24.98 -7.67
C ALA A 195 -7.40 25.16 -8.88
N TRP A 196 -6.52 24.19 -9.14
CA TRP A 196 -5.53 24.22 -10.22
C TRP A 196 -5.88 23.36 -11.45
N GLN A 197 -6.99 22.63 -11.44
CA GLN A 197 -7.45 21.82 -12.58
C GLN A 197 -8.95 22.01 -12.81
N LYS A 198 -9.36 21.98 -14.08
CA LYS A 198 -10.77 22.14 -14.47
C LYS A 198 -11.53 20.81 -14.55
N ASP A 199 -10.79 19.70 -14.55
CA ASP A 199 -11.37 18.37 -14.67
C ASP A 199 -11.34 17.67 -13.32
N GLU A 200 -12.35 16.84 -13.09
CA GLU A 200 -12.42 16.00 -11.91
C GLU A 200 -11.21 15.08 -11.86
N THR A 201 -10.43 15.20 -10.78
CA THR A 201 -9.18 14.46 -10.58
C THR A 201 -9.22 13.68 -9.28
N LEU A 202 -8.36 12.67 -9.18
CA LEU A 202 -8.18 11.93 -7.95
C LEU A 202 -7.43 12.79 -6.94
N VAL A 203 -8.04 12.95 -5.78
CA VAL A 203 -7.36 13.41 -4.57
C VAL A 203 -7.12 12.20 -3.69
N SER A 204 -5.86 11.96 -3.35
CA SER A 204 -5.49 10.94 -2.38
C SER A 204 -4.35 11.42 -1.50
N SER A 205 -4.41 11.12 -0.20
CA SER A 205 -3.41 11.56 0.76
C SER A 205 -3.46 10.74 2.04
N TRP A 206 -2.41 10.91 2.83
CA TRP A 206 -2.25 10.47 4.20
C TRP A 206 -2.36 11.67 5.12
N ASN A 207 -2.96 11.47 6.28
CA ASN A 207 -2.96 12.44 7.36
C ASN A 207 -1.51 12.74 7.79
N ASP A 208 -1.26 13.94 8.33
CA ASP A 208 0.05 14.27 8.89
C ASP A 208 -0.03 15.06 10.20
N LEU A 209 1.14 15.38 10.77
CA LEU A 209 1.26 16.16 12.00
C LEU A 209 0.91 17.65 11.82
N ALA A 210 0.83 18.17 10.60
CA ALA A 210 0.64 19.59 10.35
C ALA A 210 -0.84 19.96 10.13
N SER A 211 -1.57 19.18 9.33
CA SER A 211 -2.98 19.48 9.02
C SER A 211 -3.93 19.03 10.13
N ASN A 212 -3.56 18.01 10.92
CA ASN A 212 -4.51 17.32 11.81
C ASN A 212 -4.17 17.37 13.30
N TYR A 213 -3.03 17.94 13.67
CA TYR A 213 -2.61 18.01 15.07
C TYR A 213 -2.94 19.38 15.69
N PRO A 214 -3.29 19.47 16.99
CA PRO A 214 -3.64 20.72 17.62
C PRO A 214 -2.46 21.70 17.68
N VAL A 215 -2.44 22.60 16.70
CA VAL A 215 -1.87 23.95 16.67
C VAL A 215 -0.55 24.09 17.42
N SER A 216 0.57 23.75 16.76
CA SER A 216 1.75 24.59 16.98
C SER A 216 1.38 26.00 16.50
N ALA A 217 1.80 27.04 17.21
CA ALA A 217 1.44 28.43 16.90
C ALA A 217 2.06 28.95 15.57
N VAL A 218 2.69 28.08 14.79
CA VAL A 218 3.45 28.41 13.58
C VAL A 218 2.62 28.04 12.37
N SER A 219 2.16 29.04 11.63
CA SER A 219 1.49 28.84 10.35
C SER A 219 2.43 28.16 9.37
N HIS A 220 1.98 27.05 8.76
CA HIS A 220 2.71 26.33 7.71
C HIS A 220 2.28 26.69 6.28
N CYS A 221 1.45 27.72 6.13
CA CYS A 221 1.10 28.28 4.84
C CYS A 221 1.02 29.81 4.87
N LEU A 222 1.23 30.43 3.71
CA LEU A 222 1.03 31.85 3.44
C LEU A 222 -0.46 32.14 3.18
N PRO A 223 -0.96 33.37 3.43
CA PRO A 223 -2.38 33.69 3.22
C PRO A 223 -2.90 33.45 1.79
N ASP A 224 -2.04 33.58 0.79
CA ASP A 224 -2.33 33.43 -0.64
C ASP A 224 -1.96 32.04 -1.20
N ARG A 225 -1.68 31.07 -0.31
CA ARG A 225 -1.46 29.67 -0.68
C ARG A 225 -2.52 29.10 -1.62
N LEU A 226 -2.08 28.17 -2.45
CA LEU A 226 -2.93 27.33 -3.28
C LEU A 226 -3.89 26.53 -2.40
N ALA A 227 -5.20 26.68 -2.61
CA ALA A 227 -6.22 26.03 -1.80
C ALA A 227 -6.38 24.56 -2.21
N TYR A 228 -6.22 23.64 -1.25
CA TYR A 228 -6.44 22.22 -1.44
C TYR A 228 -7.88 21.80 -1.12
N PRO A 229 -8.39 20.73 -1.76
CA PRO A 229 -9.71 20.18 -1.43
C PRO A 229 -9.79 19.66 0.01
N CYS A 230 -10.93 19.90 0.66
CA CYS A 230 -11.18 19.42 2.02
C CYS A 230 -11.74 17.99 1.99
N TYR A 231 -11.17 17.11 2.83
CA TYR A 231 -11.71 15.78 3.04
C TYR A 231 -12.96 15.84 3.91
N ALA A 232 -14.00 15.08 3.54
CA ALA A 232 -15.22 14.99 4.34
C ALA A 232 -14.96 14.48 5.77
N SER A 233 -13.96 13.60 5.94
CA SER A 233 -13.54 13.08 7.25
C SER A 233 -13.02 14.16 8.20
N CYS A 234 -12.62 15.33 7.69
CA CYS A 234 -12.14 16.44 8.50
C CYS A 234 -13.27 17.29 9.12
N GLY A 235 -14.50 17.17 8.61
CA GLY A 235 -15.61 18.06 8.99
C GLY A 235 -15.40 19.49 8.46
N GLU A 236 -14.54 20.27 9.12
CA GLU A 236 -14.18 21.63 8.71
C GLU A 236 -12.65 21.77 8.55
N CYS A 237 -12.19 22.00 7.33
CA CYS A 237 -10.78 22.25 7.05
C CYS A 237 -10.40 23.72 7.27
N LYS A 238 -9.26 23.95 7.90
CA LYS A 238 -8.61 25.25 8.07
C LYS A 238 -7.82 25.65 6.83
N ALA A 239 -7.33 26.89 6.82
CA ALA A 239 -6.68 27.48 5.66
C ALA A 239 -5.42 26.75 5.19
N CYS A 240 -4.72 26.05 6.08
CA CYS A 240 -3.49 25.30 5.78
C CYS A 240 -3.71 23.78 5.81
N ASP A 241 -4.95 23.29 5.81
CA ASP A 241 -5.21 21.85 5.80
C ASP A 241 -5.27 21.35 4.36
N TRP A 242 -4.52 20.28 4.05
CA TRP A 242 -4.49 19.71 2.70
C TRP A 242 -4.42 18.18 2.66
N THR A 243 -4.31 17.53 3.83
CA THR A 243 -4.29 16.07 3.96
C THR A 243 -5.62 15.53 4.49
N SER A 244 -5.81 14.22 4.43
CA SER A 244 -6.94 13.53 5.07
C SER A 244 -6.93 13.65 6.59
N CYS A 245 -8.09 13.40 7.20
CA CYS A 245 -8.26 13.28 8.66
C CYS A 245 -8.67 11.86 9.09
N GLU A 246 -8.55 10.87 8.20
CA GLU A 246 -8.81 9.46 8.53
C GLU A 246 -7.74 8.92 9.49
N ASP A 247 -8.03 7.85 10.23
CA ASP A 247 -7.04 7.18 11.08
C ASP A 247 -6.02 6.37 10.25
N ASP A 248 -5.12 7.07 9.56
CA ASP A 248 -4.03 6.44 8.84
C ASP A 248 -2.99 5.80 9.79
N VAL A 249 -2.87 6.23 11.05
CA VAL A 249 -1.95 5.61 12.01
C VAL A 249 -2.44 4.20 12.35
N GLY A 250 -3.69 4.07 12.82
CA GLY A 250 -4.30 2.78 13.12
C GLY A 250 -4.32 1.87 11.90
N PHE A 251 -4.58 2.44 10.71
CA PHE A 251 -4.54 1.68 9.46
C PHE A 251 -3.16 1.08 9.17
N LEU A 252 -2.08 1.87 9.24
CA LEU A 252 -0.74 1.39 8.93
C LEU A 252 -0.23 0.38 9.96
N LEU A 253 -0.51 0.59 11.25
CA LEU A 253 -0.18 -0.38 12.31
C LEU A 253 -0.98 -1.67 12.15
N GLY A 254 -2.27 -1.58 11.83
CA GLY A 254 -3.10 -2.75 11.55
C GLY A 254 -2.62 -3.55 10.33
N ILE A 255 -1.98 -2.92 9.34
CA ILE A 255 -1.30 -3.63 8.25
C ILE A 255 -0.07 -4.37 8.76
N VAL A 256 0.77 -3.72 9.58
CA VAL A 256 1.94 -4.39 10.18
C VAL A 256 1.51 -5.64 10.93
N ASP A 257 0.51 -5.53 11.82
CA ASP A 257 -0.06 -6.66 12.56
C ASP A 257 -0.59 -7.75 11.63
N ASN A 258 -1.37 -7.38 10.60
CA ASN A 258 -1.90 -8.33 9.64
C ASN A 258 -0.79 -9.10 8.91
N LEU A 259 0.26 -8.42 8.47
CA LEU A 259 1.39 -9.03 7.76
C LEU A 259 2.18 -9.97 8.68
N GLN A 260 2.43 -9.57 9.93
CA GLN A 260 3.12 -10.41 10.91
C GLN A 260 2.35 -11.70 11.22
N GLN A 261 1.02 -11.62 11.29
CA GLN A 261 0.16 -12.77 11.64
C GLN A 261 -0.12 -13.71 10.45
N THR A 262 -0.15 -13.19 9.22
CA THR A 262 -0.64 -13.94 8.05
C THR A 262 0.45 -14.33 7.07
N LEU A 263 1.64 -13.73 7.14
CA LEU A 263 2.75 -14.00 6.23
C LEU A 263 3.99 -14.47 6.99
N MET A 264 4.84 -15.22 6.30
CA MET A 264 6.16 -15.61 6.82
C MET A 264 7.14 -14.42 6.71
N THR A 265 7.01 -13.49 7.64
CA THR A 265 7.81 -12.26 7.73
C THR A 265 8.97 -12.42 8.72
N ASP A 266 10.06 -11.68 8.49
CA ASP A 266 11.06 -11.45 9.51
C ASP A 266 10.57 -10.34 10.45
N LEU A 267 10.14 -10.74 11.64
CA LEU A 267 9.55 -9.84 12.63
C LEU A 267 10.50 -8.71 13.08
N ASN A 268 11.81 -8.87 12.88
CA ASN A 268 12.79 -7.85 13.25
C ASN A 268 13.16 -6.91 12.09
N ARG A 269 12.61 -7.10 10.89
CA ARG A 269 13.01 -6.32 9.70
C ARG A 269 11.79 -5.77 8.96
N PHE A 270 11.04 -4.93 9.66
CA PHE A 270 10.01 -4.06 9.07
C PHE A 270 10.61 -2.68 8.80
N TYR A 271 10.46 -2.17 7.58
CA TYR A 271 10.97 -0.87 7.17
C TYR A 271 9.84 -0.01 6.64
N LEU A 272 9.98 1.29 6.80
CA LEU A 272 8.99 2.26 6.36
C LEU A 272 9.57 3.14 5.24
N LEU A 273 8.90 3.20 4.10
CA LEU A 273 9.27 4.02 2.95
C LEU A 273 8.11 4.96 2.63
N GLY A 274 8.36 6.26 2.64
CA GLY A 274 7.35 7.26 2.27
C GLY A 274 7.84 8.19 1.18
N ASN A 275 6.99 8.51 0.21
CA ASN A 275 7.29 9.47 -0.85
C ASN A 275 6.35 10.69 -0.80
N SER A 276 6.91 11.91 -0.80
CA SER A 276 6.16 13.18 -0.75
C SER A 276 5.20 13.20 0.45
N ASN A 277 3.88 13.38 0.29
CA ASN A 277 2.91 13.25 1.38
C ASN A 277 3.02 11.91 2.16
N GLY A 278 3.35 10.80 1.49
CA GLY A 278 3.65 9.53 2.16
C GLY A 278 4.94 9.60 2.99
N GLY A 279 5.88 10.47 2.64
CA GLY A 279 7.07 10.82 3.43
C GLY A 279 6.71 11.58 4.71
N SER A 280 5.72 12.50 4.64
CA SER A 280 5.14 13.14 5.83
C SER A 280 4.60 12.10 6.81
N MET A 281 3.78 11.18 6.31
CA MET A 281 3.20 10.10 7.11
C MET A 281 4.25 9.12 7.63
N ALA A 282 5.28 8.82 6.83
CA ALA A 282 6.40 8.01 7.26
C ALA A 282 7.18 8.67 8.41
N GLN A 283 7.40 9.98 8.34
CA GLN A 283 8.03 10.73 9.43
C GLN A 283 7.16 10.69 10.68
N ARG A 284 5.85 10.96 10.57
CA ARG A 284 4.90 10.87 11.68
C ARG A 284 4.95 9.51 12.36
N LEU A 285 4.79 8.43 11.60
CA LEU A 285 4.74 7.08 12.14
C LEU A 285 6.07 6.68 12.78
N GLY A 286 7.20 7.10 12.19
CA GLY A 286 8.51 6.87 12.78
C GLY A 286 8.79 7.72 14.03
N CYS A 287 8.13 8.86 14.21
CA CYS A 287 8.18 9.61 15.47
C CYS A 287 7.38 8.91 16.58
N ASP A 288 6.11 8.61 16.28
CA ASP A 288 5.14 8.13 17.26
C ASP A 288 5.31 6.63 17.61
N TYR A 289 5.77 5.82 16.65
CA TYR A 289 5.83 4.34 16.71
C TYR A 289 7.18 3.80 16.21
N SER A 290 8.27 4.43 16.63
CA SER A 290 9.64 4.08 16.23
C SER A 290 10.05 2.64 16.53
N ASP A 291 9.41 1.98 17.50
CA ASP A 291 9.64 0.59 17.91
C ASP A 291 9.07 -0.45 16.94
N GLN A 292 8.23 -0.03 15.99
CA GLN A 292 7.60 -0.90 15.00
C GLN A 292 8.46 -1.08 13.74
N PHE A 293 9.47 -0.24 13.53
CA PHE A 293 10.30 -0.23 12.33
C PHE A 293 11.80 -0.29 12.65
N ALA A 294 12.55 -1.05 11.86
CA ALA A 294 14.00 -1.14 11.96
C ALA A 294 14.71 0.06 11.31
N ALA A 295 14.08 0.71 10.33
CA ALA A 295 14.58 1.92 9.67
C ALA A 295 13.45 2.60 8.87
N VAL A 296 13.61 3.89 8.61
CA VAL A 296 12.68 4.69 7.80
C VAL A 296 13.40 5.41 6.65
N ALA A 297 12.74 5.50 5.50
CA ALA A 297 13.17 6.28 4.34
C ALA A 297 12.11 7.32 3.99
N ILE A 298 12.52 8.59 4.02
CA ILE A 298 11.68 9.73 3.68
C ILE A 298 12.17 10.30 2.35
N MET A 299 11.34 10.18 1.33
CA MET A 299 11.66 10.61 -0.02
C MET A 299 10.90 11.89 -0.34
N ILE A 300 11.64 12.92 -0.75
CA ILE A 300 11.17 14.21 -1.28
C ILE A 300 10.13 14.90 -0.38
N TYR A 301 10.39 14.94 0.93
CA TYR A 301 9.51 15.63 1.88
C TYR A 301 10.26 16.19 3.09
N GLN A 302 9.85 17.37 3.56
CA GLN A 302 10.27 17.96 4.82
C GLN A 302 9.01 18.36 5.59
N MET A 303 9.01 18.21 6.91
CA MET A 303 7.88 18.66 7.71
C MET A 303 7.82 20.19 7.78
N PRO A 304 6.63 20.77 7.95
CA PRO A 304 6.51 22.19 8.22
C PRO A 304 7.22 22.64 9.51
N PRO A 305 7.62 23.91 9.63
CA PRO A 305 8.18 24.45 10.86
C PRO A 305 7.27 24.18 12.06
N GLY A 306 7.86 23.74 13.17
CA GLY A 306 7.12 23.37 14.38
C GLY A 306 6.45 21.98 14.35
N HIS A 307 6.52 21.25 13.23
CA HIS A 307 5.92 19.93 13.06
C HIS A 307 6.94 18.83 12.71
N ALA A 308 8.19 19.19 12.42
CA ALA A 308 9.29 18.23 12.36
C ALA A 308 9.48 17.58 13.74
N CYS A 309 9.63 16.27 13.76
CA CYS A 309 9.80 15.46 14.96
C CYS A 309 10.93 14.45 14.77
N GLY A 310 11.31 13.78 15.86
CA GLY A 310 12.20 12.62 15.86
C GLY A 310 11.60 11.45 16.66
N PRO A 311 12.27 10.29 16.64
CA PRO A 311 11.74 9.03 17.18
C PRO A 311 11.90 8.92 18.70
N HIS A 312 10.89 8.35 19.37
CA HIS A 312 10.97 8.03 20.80
C HIS A 312 12.06 6.98 21.10
N GLU A 313 12.24 6.00 20.20
CA GLU A 313 13.27 4.96 20.24
C GLU A 313 14.34 5.16 19.15
N ALA A 314 15.31 4.25 19.03
CA ALA A 314 16.35 4.34 18.01
C ALA A 314 15.76 3.96 16.64
N LEU A 315 15.51 4.95 15.77
CA LEU A 315 15.05 4.69 14.41
C LEU A 315 15.97 5.34 13.38
N PRO A 316 16.89 4.56 12.77
CA PRO A 316 17.72 5.02 11.66
C PRO A 316 16.88 5.57 10.52
N MET A 317 17.28 6.72 9.99
CA MET A 317 16.56 7.40 8.92
C MET A 317 17.47 7.69 7.72
N ILE A 318 16.96 7.47 6.51
CA ILE A 318 17.53 8.04 5.29
C ILE A 318 16.53 9.01 4.66
N HIS A 319 16.99 10.22 4.40
CA HIS A 319 16.22 11.28 3.77
C HIS A 319 16.81 11.61 2.41
N TYR A 320 15.97 11.71 1.40
CA TYR A 320 16.36 12.10 0.04
C TYR A 320 15.52 13.29 -0.40
N TYR A 321 16.13 14.28 -1.05
CA TYR A 321 15.43 15.44 -1.59
C TYR A 321 16.10 15.96 -2.86
N GLY A 322 15.35 16.71 -3.67
CA GLY A 322 15.86 17.41 -4.83
C GLY A 322 16.29 18.84 -4.48
N ASP A 323 17.47 19.27 -4.94
CA ASP A 323 17.93 20.66 -4.74
C ASP A 323 17.11 21.66 -5.57
N LEU A 324 16.39 21.20 -6.60
CA LEU A 324 15.52 22.00 -7.47
C LEU A 324 14.02 21.81 -7.14
N ASP A 325 13.71 21.18 -6.00
CA ASP A 325 12.34 20.95 -5.58
C ASP A 325 11.65 22.27 -5.21
N THR A 326 10.62 22.65 -5.97
CA THR A 326 9.80 23.84 -5.68
C THR A 326 8.47 23.49 -5.03
N GLY A 327 8.12 22.21 -4.92
CA GLY A 327 6.91 21.74 -4.24
C GLY A 327 7.12 21.65 -2.74
N VAL A 328 8.23 21.05 -2.34
CA VAL A 328 8.73 20.96 -0.97
C VAL A 328 10.20 21.41 -0.97
N PRO A 329 10.46 22.72 -0.90
CA PRO A 329 11.81 23.27 -0.99
C PRO A 329 12.72 22.82 0.15
N SER A 330 13.96 22.47 -0.20
CA SER A 330 14.95 21.95 0.75
C SER A 330 15.71 23.04 1.52
N ASP A 331 15.57 24.31 1.13
CA ASP A 331 16.23 25.47 1.72
C ASP A 331 15.44 26.10 2.88
N GLY A 332 14.19 25.69 3.08
CA GLY A 332 13.28 26.25 4.08
C GLY A 332 12.57 27.53 3.63
N GLU A 333 12.73 27.93 2.37
CA GLU A 333 11.96 29.03 1.81
C GLU A 333 10.54 28.56 1.43
N PRO A 334 9.53 29.45 1.46
CA PRO A 334 8.19 29.10 1.03
C PRO A 334 8.15 28.64 -0.44
N SER A 335 7.38 27.59 -0.70
CA SER A 335 7.09 27.18 -2.07
C SER A 335 6.35 28.28 -2.84
N PRO A 336 6.45 28.33 -4.18
CA PRO A 336 5.64 29.22 -5.02
C PRO A 336 4.12 28.99 -4.89
N TYR A 337 3.72 27.89 -4.26
CA TYR A 337 2.32 27.54 -3.98
C TYR A 337 1.86 28.02 -2.60
N GLY A 338 2.72 28.75 -1.86
CA GLY A 338 2.42 29.34 -0.56
C GLY A 338 2.49 28.37 0.63
N TRP A 339 3.08 27.19 0.46
CA TRP A 339 3.35 26.25 1.55
C TRP A 339 4.75 26.43 2.12
N VAL A 340 4.89 26.32 3.44
CA VAL A 340 6.14 26.55 4.17
C VAL A 340 6.65 25.26 4.80
N TYR A 341 7.92 24.94 4.56
CA TYR A 341 8.58 23.73 5.04
C TYR A 341 9.84 24.07 5.83
N THR A 342 10.32 23.14 6.66
CA THR A 342 11.68 23.22 7.20
C THR A 342 12.69 22.98 6.08
N SER A 343 13.93 23.46 6.25
CA SER A 343 15.01 23.03 5.37
C SER A 343 15.29 21.53 5.57
N ALA A 344 15.84 20.86 4.55
CA ALA A 344 16.23 19.46 4.65
C ALA A 344 17.24 19.23 5.79
N ALA A 345 18.16 20.18 6.00
CA ALA A 345 19.11 20.17 7.09
C ALA A 345 18.41 20.28 8.46
N GLU A 346 17.42 21.16 8.61
CA GLU A 346 16.70 21.30 9.87
C GLU A 346 15.81 20.08 10.17
N ASN A 347 15.09 19.56 9.17
CA ASN A 347 14.25 18.38 9.33
C ASN A 347 15.05 17.17 9.84
N THR A 348 16.23 16.94 9.26
CA THR A 348 17.12 15.84 9.65
C THR A 348 17.86 16.11 10.96
N ARG A 349 18.22 17.37 11.24
CA ARG A 349 18.83 17.76 12.53
C ARG A 349 17.89 17.51 13.70
N ILE A 350 16.59 17.78 13.55
CA ILE A 350 15.58 17.53 14.60
C ILE A 350 15.49 16.03 14.90
N TRP A 351 15.38 15.19 13.87
CA TRP A 351 15.39 13.74 14.04
C TRP A 351 16.67 13.23 14.72
N ALA A 352 17.83 13.73 14.28
CA ALA A 352 19.13 13.38 14.85
C ALA A 352 19.30 13.83 16.31
N ALA A 353 18.69 14.96 16.70
CA ALA A 353 18.73 15.44 18.07
C ALA A 353 17.98 14.51 19.04
N GLU A 354 16.80 14.02 18.65
CA GLU A 354 16.04 13.03 19.45
C GLU A 354 16.75 11.68 19.57
N MET A 355 17.60 11.35 18.59
CA MET A 355 18.48 10.19 18.64
C MET A 355 19.78 10.43 19.45
N GLY A 356 20.03 11.65 19.91
CA GLY A 356 21.25 12.03 20.63
C GLY A 356 22.50 12.00 19.76
N CYS A 357 22.40 12.29 18.46
CA CYS A 357 23.53 12.25 17.53
C CYS A 357 24.49 13.43 17.68
N ALA A 358 25.78 13.16 17.44
CA ALA A 358 26.82 14.18 17.50
C ALA A 358 26.71 15.20 16.36
N THR A 359 27.37 16.35 16.57
CA THR A 359 27.59 17.38 15.55
C THR A 359 29.09 17.68 15.43
N PRO A 360 29.62 18.05 14.24
CA PRO A 360 28.91 18.20 12.96
C PRO A 360 28.61 16.86 12.26
N THR A 361 27.86 16.92 11.17
CA THR A 361 27.65 15.78 10.26
C THR A 361 28.96 15.31 9.63
N VAL A 362 28.99 14.05 9.19
CA VAL A 362 30.09 13.49 8.40
C VAL A 362 29.62 13.16 6.98
N PRO A 363 30.50 13.19 5.96
CA PRO A 363 30.11 12.77 4.62
C PRO A 363 29.66 11.31 4.58
N TRP A 364 28.53 11.03 3.93
CA TRP A 364 27.98 9.69 3.78
C TRP A 364 27.98 9.28 2.31
N TYR A 365 28.99 8.53 1.87
CA TYR A 365 29.13 8.19 0.46
C TYR A 365 29.26 6.70 0.20
N THR A 366 28.35 6.16 -0.61
CA THR A 366 28.42 4.83 -1.20
C THR A 366 28.93 4.92 -2.64
N PRO A 367 29.31 3.81 -3.29
CA PRO A 367 29.62 3.81 -4.71
C PRO A 367 28.50 4.41 -5.57
N LEU A 368 27.24 4.17 -5.20
CA LEU A 368 26.08 4.70 -5.91
C LEU A 368 25.90 6.21 -5.70
N THR A 369 25.96 6.71 -4.46
CA THR A 369 25.77 8.14 -4.20
C THR A 369 26.87 8.97 -4.87
N LYS A 370 28.11 8.46 -4.92
CA LYS A 370 29.22 9.09 -5.68
C LYS A 370 28.98 9.05 -7.18
N ALA A 371 28.60 7.90 -7.74
CA ALA A 371 28.38 7.75 -9.18
C ALA A 371 27.29 8.69 -9.72
N HIS A 372 26.35 9.09 -8.85
CA HIS A 372 25.24 9.97 -9.19
C HIS A 372 25.37 11.39 -8.63
N ASN A 373 26.56 11.77 -8.13
CA ASN A 373 26.87 13.12 -7.62
C ASN A 373 25.90 13.62 -6.52
N LEU A 374 25.38 12.72 -5.70
CA LEU A 374 24.52 13.12 -4.57
C LEU A 374 25.35 13.80 -3.49
N ARG A 375 24.76 14.80 -2.84
CA ARG A 375 25.32 15.48 -1.67
C ARG A 375 24.76 14.82 -0.42
N CYS A 376 25.47 13.82 0.08
CA CYS A 376 25.02 13.02 1.21
C CYS A 376 25.88 13.25 2.46
N GLU A 377 25.21 13.47 3.58
CA GLU A 377 25.80 13.62 4.91
C GLU A 377 25.03 12.78 5.93
N ALA A 378 25.68 12.45 7.05
CA ALA A 378 25.08 11.69 8.12
C ALA A 378 25.38 12.31 9.49
N HIS A 379 24.34 12.39 10.33
CA HIS A 379 24.51 12.43 11.78
C HIS A 379 24.83 11.02 12.27
N THR A 380 25.91 10.91 13.04
CA THR A 380 26.44 9.64 13.56
C THR A 380 26.80 9.80 15.04
N GLN A 381 27.34 8.75 15.66
CA GLN A 381 27.70 8.75 17.08
C GLN A 381 26.52 9.15 17.97
N CYS A 382 25.38 8.52 17.69
CA CYS A 382 24.14 8.73 18.45
C CYS A 382 24.22 8.02 19.80
N GLU A 383 23.55 8.58 20.82
CA GLU A 383 23.44 7.97 22.15
C GLU A 383 22.83 6.57 22.06
N LYS A 384 21.90 6.39 21.11
CA LYS A 384 21.34 5.08 20.77
C LYS A 384 22.30 4.33 19.83
N GLU A 385 22.76 3.16 20.25
CA GLU A 385 23.70 2.34 19.47
C GLU A 385 23.14 1.97 18.08
N HIS A 386 24.04 1.83 17.10
CA HIS A 386 23.71 1.42 15.73
C HIS A 386 22.69 2.31 15.02
N ALA A 387 22.62 3.59 15.39
CA ALA A 387 21.68 4.54 14.82
C ALA A 387 22.41 5.66 14.04
N GLU A 388 21.90 6.01 12.86
CA GLU A 388 22.39 7.14 12.04
C GLU A 388 21.23 7.83 11.32
N VAL A 389 21.40 9.11 11.00
CA VAL A 389 20.45 9.90 10.22
C VAL A 389 21.16 10.42 8.98
N VAL A 390 20.82 9.88 7.81
CA VAL A 390 21.40 10.24 6.52
C VAL A 390 20.49 11.23 5.81
N SER A 391 21.08 12.27 5.23
CA SER A 391 20.40 13.24 4.37
C SER A 391 21.15 13.34 3.04
N CYS A 392 20.45 13.15 1.92
CA CYS A 392 21.00 13.13 0.57
C CYS A 392 20.25 14.10 -0.35
N GLY A 393 20.91 15.17 -0.78
CA GLY A 393 20.42 16.06 -1.82
C GLY A 393 20.85 15.61 -3.22
N ASP A 394 19.93 15.59 -4.17
CA ASP A 394 20.22 15.45 -5.61
C ASP A 394 20.24 16.84 -6.28
N PRO A 395 21.42 17.33 -6.74
CA PRO A 395 21.56 18.64 -7.38
C PRO A 395 20.72 18.84 -8.65
N ALA A 396 20.27 17.76 -9.30
CA ALA A 396 19.57 17.80 -10.57
C ALA A 396 18.07 17.52 -10.45
N ALA A 397 17.59 17.05 -9.30
CA ALA A 397 16.19 16.64 -9.11
C ALA A 397 15.31 17.77 -8.58
N GLY A 398 14.06 17.81 -9.08
CA GLY A 398 12.97 18.60 -8.51
C GLY A 398 12.14 17.82 -7.49
N HIS A 399 10.82 18.03 -7.45
CA HIS A 399 9.88 17.26 -6.61
C HIS A 399 9.61 15.86 -7.16
N GLU A 400 10.66 15.05 -7.31
CA GLU A 400 10.55 13.70 -7.82
C GLU A 400 11.66 12.82 -7.29
N TRP A 401 11.34 11.57 -6.97
CA TRP A 401 12.34 10.54 -6.70
C TRP A 401 12.97 10.07 -8.03
N GLN A 402 13.68 10.98 -8.70
CA GLN A 402 14.18 10.84 -10.06
C GLN A 402 15.05 9.59 -10.26
N ALA A 403 15.79 9.21 -9.21
CA ALA A 403 16.60 8.00 -9.16
C ALA A 403 15.82 6.69 -9.41
N GLN A 404 14.51 6.72 -9.19
CA GLN A 404 13.64 5.54 -9.26
C GLN A 404 12.43 5.71 -10.20
N ARG A 405 11.90 6.92 -10.34
CA ARG A 405 10.73 7.23 -11.17
C ARG A 405 10.87 6.75 -12.62
N ILE A 406 9.79 6.21 -13.18
CA ILE A 406 9.59 5.90 -14.60
C ILE A 406 8.59 6.90 -15.20
N PRO A 407 9.05 8.03 -15.80
CA PRO A 407 8.17 9.14 -16.18
C PRO A 407 6.97 8.76 -17.06
N ALA A 408 7.11 7.71 -17.88
CA ALA A 408 6.06 7.22 -18.77
C ALA A 408 4.91 6.47 -18.08
N ILE A 409 5.02 6.15 -16.79
CA ILE A 409 3.94 5.54 -15.98
C ILE A 409 3.37 6.64 -15.07
N PRO A 410 2.10 7.06 -15.23
CA PRO A 410 1.47 7.99 -14.30
C PRO A 410 1.38 7.38 -12.89
N ALA A 411 1.61 8.17 -11.82
CA ALA A 411 1.58 7.64 -10.46
C ALA A 411 0.15 7.38 -9.93
N ASP A 412 -0.86 7.90 -10.61
CA ASP A 412 -2.29 7.76 -10.34
C ASP A 412 -2.95 6.61 -11.13
N CYS A 413 -2.22 5.96 -12.04
CA CYS A 413 -2.69 4.73 -12.70
C CYS A 413 -2.93 3.62 -11.67
N VAL A 414 -3.66 2.57 -12.05
CA VAL A 414 -3.90 1.40 -11.19
C VAL A 414 -3.51 0.09 -11.86
N ALA A 415 -2.99 -0.86 -11.09
CA ALA A 415 -2.88 -2.24 -11.50
C ALA A 415 -4.28 -2.90 -11.53
N PRO A 416 -4.47 -4.03 -12.25
CA PRO A 416 -5.74 -4.75 -12.27
C PRO A 416 -6.32 -5.04 -10.88
N ALA A 417 -5.47 -5.43 -9.92
CA ALA A 417 -5.86 -5.70 -8.54
C ALA A 417 -6.53 -4.52 -7.82
N GLN A 418 -6.22 -3.27 -8.22
CA GLN A 418 -6.75 -2.05 -7.62
C GLN A 418 -7.85 -1.40 -8.50
N ARG A 419 -8.19 -1.99 -9.64
CA ARG A 419 -9.12 -1.38 -10.61
C ARG A 419 -10.49 -1.06 -10.01
N GLN A 420 -11.02 -1.97 -9.17
CA GLN A 420 -12.33 -1.80 -8.53
C GLN A 420 -12.40 -0.60 -7.58
N ASP A 421 -11.26 -0.21 -7.00
CA ASP A 421 -11.17 0.90 -6.07
C ASP A 421 -11.19 2.26 -6.79
N PHE A 422 -10.80 2.30 -8.07
CA PHE A 422 -10.63 3.52 -8.86
C PHE A 422 -11.14 3.34 -10.30
N PRO A 423 -12.47 3.29 -10.52
CA PRO A 423 -13.06 3.06 -11.84
C PRO A 423 -12.74 4.16 -12.87
N LYS A 424 -12.33 5.37 -12.44
CA LYS A 424 -11.95 6.47 -13.33
C LYS A 424 -10.46 6.47 -13.72
N GLN A 425 -9.60 5.75 -12.98
CA GLN A 425 -8.17 5.73 -13.25
C GLN A 425 -7.80 4.76 -14.38
N ILE A 426 -6.76 5.10 -15.14
CA ILE A 426 -6.28 4.22 -16.21
C ILE A 426 -5.53 3.02 -15.64
N LEU A 427 -5.48 1.92 -16.39
CA LEU A 427 -4.55 0.84 -16.06
C LEU A 427 -3.11 1.31 -16.28
N CYS A 428 -2.21 0.93 -15.38
CA CYS A 428 -0.80 1.25 -15.51
C CYS A 428 -0.22 0.66 -16.81
N PRO A 429 0.47 1.47 -17.63
CA PRO A 429 1.06 0.97 -18.86
C PRO A 429 2.18 -0.02 -18.53
N GLN A 430 2.21 -1.13 -19.25
CA GLN A 430 3.31 -2.09 -19.17
C GLN A 430 4.50 -1.53 -19.95
N ILE A 431 5.57 -1.18 -19.24
CA ILE A 431 6.78 -0.65 -19.87
C ILE A 431 7.91 -1.64 -19.67
N SER A 432 8.41 -2.18 -20.77
CA SER A 432 9.70 -2.86 -20.83
C SER A 432 10.81 -1.80 -20.74
N SER A 433 11.05 -1.23 -19.56
CA SER A 433 12.18 -0.31 -19.39
C SER A 433 13.46 -1.10 -19.10
N PRO A 434 14.45 -1.12 -20.01
CA PRO A 434 15.75 -1.73 -19.73
C PRO A 434 16.63 -0.85 -18.83
N GLN A 435 16.18 0.36 -18.48
CA GLN A 435 16.98 1.30 -17.71
C GLN A 435 16.99 0.88 -16.23
N LYS A 436 18.16 0.46 -15.74
CA LYS A 436 18.37 0.18 -14.31
C LYS A 436 18.08 1.44 -13.49
N ARG A 437 17.20 1.28 -12.50
CA ARG A 437 16.88 2.27 -11.48
C ARG A 437 17.71 1.99 -10.24
N TRP A 438 18.18 3.02 -9.57
CA TRP A 438 19.15 2.90 -8.48
C TRP A 438 18.69 3.56 -7.18
N GLY A 439 17.60 4.35 -7.21
CA GLY A 439 17.11 5.04 -6.02
C GLY A 439 16.76 4.08 -4.88
N MET A 440 15.98 3.03 -5.18
CA MET A 440 15.59 2.04 -4.17
C MET A 440 16.77 1.18 -3.71
N GLU A 441 17.81 1.03 -4.53
CA GLU A 441 19.02 0.30 -4.15
C GLU A 441 19.79 1.04 -3.05
N ILE A 442 19.86 2.38 -3.08
CA ILE A 442 20.44 3.16 -1.98
C ILE A 442 19.62 2.99 -0.71
N VAL A 443 18.30 3.06 -0.81
CA VAL A 443 17.40 2.84 0.33
C VAL A 443 17.57 1.43 0.89
N TRP A 444 17.70 0.42 0.04
CA TRP A 444 17.86 -0.96 0.48
C TRP A 444 19.24 -1.24 1.10
N GLN A 445 20.31 -0.65 0.57
CA GLN A 445 21.64 -0.66 1.20
C GLN A 445 21.62 -0.03 2.58
N PHE A 446 20.76 0.98 2.80
CA PHE A 446 20.53 1.55 4.11
C PHE A 446 19.71 0.60 5.00
N PHE A 447 18.50 0.21 4.58
CA PHE A 447 17.59 -0.66 5.33
C PHE A 447 18.24 -1.98 5.78
N SER A 448 18.93 -2.66 4.86
CA SER A 448 19.53 -3.99 5.12
C SER A 448 20.62 -4.00 6.20
N ARG A 449 21.05 -2.84 6.70
CA ARG A 449 21.97 -2.70 7.84
C ARG A 449 21.29 -2.81 9.20
N TYR A 450 19.97 -2.69 9.25
CA TYR A 450 19.23 -2.50 10.50
C TYR A 450 18.23 -3.63 10.76
N SER A 451 18.00 -3.89 12.04
CA SER A 451 16.95 -4.75 12.56
C SER A 451 16.38 -4.09 13.82
N LEU A 452 15.12 -4.35 14.13
CA LEU A 452 14.51 -3.97 15.40
C LEU A 452 15.37 -4.46 16.55
N LEU A 453 15.61 -3.56 17.51
CA LEU A 453 16.29 -3.89 18.75
C LEU A 453 15.33 -4.73 19.58
N VAL A 454 15.62 -6.03 19.74
CA VAL A 454 14.87 -6.88 20.66
C VAL A 454 15.16 -6.37 22.08
N PRO A 455 14.15 -6.01 22.90
CA PRO A 455 14.39 -5.69 24.29
C PRO A 455 15.14 -6.87 24.93
N ASN A 456 16.32 -6.62 25.50
CA ASN A 456 17.04 -7.64 26.23
C ASN A 456 16.15 -8.12 27.38
N ASP A 457 15.82 -9.41 27.35
CA ASP A 457 15.05 -10.12 28.39
C ASP A 457 15.93 -10.34 29.65
N THR A 458 16.55 -9.27 30.15
CA THR A 458 17.48 -9.28 31.29
C THR A 458 16.90 -8.73 32.59
N ASP A 459 15.64 -8.29 32.60
CA ASP A 459 14.94 -7.90 33.85
C ASP A 459 14.11 -9.06 34.41
N ASN A 460 14.77 -10.20 34.64
CA ASN A 460 14.22 -11.27 35.48
C ASN A 460 15.20 -11.58 36.60
N PRO A 461 15.13 -10.89 37.75
CA PRO A 461 15.94 -11.21 38.91
C PRO A 461 15.39 -12.50 39.53
N THR A 462 16.11 -13.60 39.33
CA THR A 462 15.96 -14.81 40.16
C THR A 462 16.86 -14.73 41.38
#